data_AF-A0A7G9YSK4-F1
#
_entry.id   AF-A0A7G9YSK4-F1
#
_cell.length_a   1.000
_cell.length_b   1.000
_cell.length_c   1.000
_cell.angle_alpha   90.00
_cell.angle_beta   90.00
_cell.angle_gamma   90.00
#
_symmetry.space_group_name_H-M   'P 1'
#
loop_
_entity.id
_entity.type
_entity.pdbx_description
1 polymer ?
#
loop_
_entity_poly.entity_id
_entity_poly.type
_entity_poly.pdbx_seq_one_letter_code
_entity_poly.pdbx_strand_id
1 'polypeptide(L)'
;MRELADLYGFEFRSEGAFDFKQFVKGLEWFIENAKCPGCREGGGPPWCEVRKCCFEKRLRICFECEEFPCSKFEEYADPDTMDRYKRFKEIGFEKWVEEQVQKAREGYEIHLQKVAALKT
;
A
#
# COMPACT_ATOMS: atom_id res chain seq x y z
N MET A 1 -5.34 14.44 -1.70
CA MET A 1 -6.77 14.10 -1.46
C MET A 1 -7.68 15.32 -1.58
N ARG A 2 -7.37 16.45 -0.94
CA ARG A 2 -8.14 17.70 -1.07
C ARG A 2 -8.32 18.17 -2.52
N GLU A 3 -7.24 18.24 -3.30
CA GLU A 3 -7.29 18.64 -4.71
C GLU A 3 -8.24 17.79 -5.56
N LEU A 4 -8.29 16.48 -5.32
CA LEU A 4 -9.22 15.57 -6.00
C LEU A 4 -10.67 15.89 -5.60
N ALA A 5 -10.90 16.09 -4.30
CA ALA A 5 -12.23 16.38 -3.79
C ALA A 5 -12.76 17.74 -4.31
N ASP A 6 -11.87 18.72 -4.44
CA ASP A 6 -12.18 20.03 -5.01
C ASP A 6 -12.46 19.93 -6.52
N LEU A 7 -11.60 19.23 -7.27
CA LEU A 7 -11.74 19.05 -8.73
C LEU A 7 -13.10 18.46 -9.12
N TYR A 8 -13.59 17.48 -8.35
CA TYR A 8 -14.86 16.81 -8.62
C TYR A 8 -16.06 17.45 -7.89
N GLY A 9 -15.84 18.54 -7.16
CA GLY A 9 -16.89 19.28 -6.43
C GLY A 9 -17.56 18.44 -5.35
N PHE A 10 -16.79 17.63 -4.61
CA PHE A 10 -17.34 16.72 -3.62
C PHE A 10 -18.05 17.45 -2.47
N GLU A 11 -17.60 18.65 -2.08
CA GLU A 11 -18.30 19.47 -1.07
C GLU A 11 -19.74 19.76 -1.51
N PHE A 12 -19.92 20.27 -2.73
CA PHE A 12 -21.24 20.53 -3.30
C PHE A 12 -22.08 19.25 -3.44
N ARG A 13 -21.48 18.16 -3.91
CA ARG A 13 -22.21 16.88 -4.12
C ARG A 13 -22.62 16.19 -2.83
N SER A 14 -21.99 16.52 -1.70
CA SER A 14 -22.29 15.96 -0.38
C SER A 14 -23.03 16.94 0.53
N GLU A 15 -23.56 18.04 -0.03
CA GLU A 15 -24.28 19.05 0.72
C GLU A 15 -25.44 18.44 1.53
N GLY A 16 -25.46 18.76 2.83
CA GLY A 16 -26.47 18.25 3.77
C GLY A 16 -26.29 16.80 4.22
N ALA A 17 -25.36 16.03 3.64
CA ALA A 17 -25.13 14.63 4.02
C ALA A 17 -24.22 14.51 5.26
N PHE A 18 -23.15 15.29 5.33
CA PHE A 18 -22.20 15.35 6.45
C PHE A 18 -21.38 16.64 6.43
N ASP A 19 -20.63 16.93 7.50
CA ASP A 19 -19.67 18.03 7.53
C ASP A 19 -18.43 17.69 6.69
N PHE A 20 -18.45 18.14 5.43
CA PHE A 20 -17.37 17.90 4.48
C PHE A 20 -16.02 18.45 4.97
N LYS A 21 -15.99 19.61 5.63
CA LYS A 21 -14.75 20.22 6.11
C LYS A 21 -14.12 19.40 7.22
N GLN A 22 -14.92 18.87 8.15
CA GLN A 22 -14.44 17.95 9.19
C GLN A 22 -13.98 16.62 8.60
N PHE A 23 -14.68 16.11 7.58
CA PHE A 23 -14.25 14.91 6.86
C PHE A 23 -12.87 15.08 6.23
N VAL A 24 -12.60 16.17 5.51
CA VAL A 24 -11.27 16.40 4.91
C VAL A 24 -10.19 16.54 5.98
N LYS A 25 -10.46 17.24 7.09
CA LYS A 25 -9.53 17.33 8.22
C LYS A 25 -9.18 15.95 8.80
N GLY A 26 -10.16 15.05 8.90
CA GLY A 26 -9.93 13.67 9.31
C GLY A 26 -9.01 12.93 8.35
N LEU A 27 -9.19 13.09 7.04
CA LEU A 27 -8.31 12.49 6.03
C LEU A 27 -6.87 13.05 6.10
N GLU A 28 -6.72 14.37 6.26
CA GLU A 28 -5.42 15.02 6.45
C GLU A 28 -4.72 14.47 7.69
N TRP A 29 -5.44 14.30 8.79
CA TRP A 29 -4.91 13.67 9.99
C TRP A 29 -4.41 12.25 9.73
N PHE A 30 -5.16 11.41 9.00
CA PHE A 30 -4.68 10.06 8.66
C PHE A 30 -3.43 10.09 7.77
N ILE A 31 -3.35 11.00 6.80
CA ILE A 31 -2.15 11.14 5.94
C ILE A 31 -0.91 11.46 6.79
N GLU A 32 -1.05 12.34 7.77
CA GLU A 32 0.07 12.78 8.62
C GLU A 32 0.42 11.80 9.74
N ASN A 33 -0.57 11.07 10.27
CA ASN A 33 -0.44 10.33 11.52
C ASN A 33 -0.57 8.81 11.38
N ALA A 34 -1.22 8.30 10.33
CA ALA A 34 -1.35 6.85 10.15
C ALA A 34 -0.01 6.26 9.70
N LYS A 35 0.65 5.56 10.62
CA LYS A 35 1.89 4.85 10.35
C LYS A 35 1.61 3.35 10.30
N CYS A 36 2.06 2.71 9.23
CA CYS A 36 2.15 1.26 9.20
C CYS A 36 3.54 0.86 9.73
N PRO A 37 3.64 0.15 10.87
CA PRO A 37 4.93 -0.33 11.37
C PRO A 37 5.51 -1.45 10.49
N GLY A 38 4.71 -1.99 9.57
CA GLY A 38 5.08 -3.12 8.73
C GLY A 38 4.80 -4.46 9.39
N CYS A 39 4.60 -5.50 8.58
CA CYS A 39 4.14 -6.81 9.04
C CYS A 39 5.07 -7.46 10.08
N ARG A 40 6.38 -7.20 9.99
CA ARG A 40 7.38 -7.74 10.92
C ARG A 40 7.42 -7.03 12.27
N GLU A 41 6.87 -5.83 12.36
CA GLU A 41 6.80 -5.04 13.60
C GLU A 41 5.37 -5.02 14.18
N GLY A 42 4.59 -6.07 13.88
CA GLY A 42 3.22 -6.21 14.41
C GLY A 42 2.14 -5.52 13.60
N GLY A 43 2.49 -4.91 12.45
CA GLY A 43 1.51 -4.40 11.50
C GLY A 43 0.71 -5.49 10.79
N GLY A 44 -0.27 -5.04 10.01
CA GLY A 44 -1.20 -5.89 9.27
C GLY A 44 -2.20 -6.64 10.16
N PRO A 45 -3.11 -7.41 9.56
CA PRO A 45 -4.11 -8.18 10.30
C PRO A 45 -3.45 -9.23 11.21
N PRO A 46 -3.87 -9.36 12.49
CA PRO A 46 -3.24 -10.29 13.41
C PRO A 46 -3.42 -11.76 13.02
N TRP A 47 -4.48 -12.08 12.28
CA TRP A 47 -4.82 -13.42 11.78
C TRP A 47 -4.20 -13.77 10.41
N CYS A 48 -3.34 -12.92 9.85
CA CYS A 48 -2.75 -13.17 8.53
C CYS A 48 -1.79 -14.39 8.56
N GLU A 49 -2.13 -15.47 7.87
CA GLU A 49 -1.30 -16.68 7.78
C GLU A 49 0.02 -16.45 7.05
N VAL A 50 0.04 -15.57 6.04
CA VAL A 50 1.26 -15.19 5.33
C VAL A 50 2.26 -14.55 6.28
N ARG A 51 1.79 -13.69 7.20
CA ARG A 51 2.63 -13.05 8.21
C ARG A 51 3.28 -14.11 9.09
N LYS A 52 2.49 -15.06 9.61
CA LYS A 52 2.99 -16.19 10.41
C LYS A 52 4.05 -17.00 9.65
N CYS A 53 3.77 -17.34 8.40
CA CYS A 53 4.71 -18.07 7.53
C CYS A 53 6.05 -17.32 7.36
N CYS A 54 6.01 -16.01 7.12
CA CYS A 54 7.23 -15.21 6.98
C CYS A 54 8.05 -15.16 8.28
N PHE A 55 7.40 -15.08 9.44
CA PHE A 55 8.08 -15.16 10.73
C PHE A 55 8.75 -16.52 10.95
N GLU A 56 8.03 -17.62 10.75
CA GLU A 56 8.54 -18.99 10.93
C GLU A 56 9.72 -19.29 10.00
N LYS A 57 9.62 -18.88 8.73
CA LYS A 57 10.67 -19.04 7.72
C LYS A 57 11.76 -17.95 7.76
N ARG A 58 11.66 -16.99 8.68
CA ARG A 58 12.57 -15.83 8.84
C ARG A 58 12.70 -14.95 7.58
N LEU A 59 11.68 -14.91 6.73
CA LEU A 59 11.64 -14.12 5.50
C LEU A 59 11.42 -12.63 5.82
N ARG A 60 12.13 -11.74 5.12
CA ARG A 60 11.96 -10.28 5.26
C ARG A 60 10.62 -9.84 4.66
N ILE A 61 10.27 -10.40 3.52
CA ILE A 61 8.98 -10.18 2.83
C ILE A 61 8.46 -11.50 2.21
N CYS A 62 7.16 -11.56 1.91
CA CYS A 62 6.53 -12.76 1.34
C CYS A 62 7.12 -13.21 0.00
N PHE A 63 7.64 -12.27 -0.81
CA PHE A 63 8.26 -12.58 -2.10
C PHE A 63 9.56 -13.37 -2.00
N GLU A 64 10.18 -13.45 -0.82
CA GLU A 64 11.35 -14.32 -0.61
C GLU A 64 10.97 -15.79 -0.39
N CYS A 65 9.68 -16.11 -0.23
CA CYS A 65 9.26 -17.49 -0.08
C CYS A 65 9.48 -18.25 -1.38
N GLU A 66 10.21 -19.37 -1.33
CA GLU A 66 10.49 -20.22 -2.49
C GLU A 66 9.22 -20.85 -3.09
N GLU A 67 8.18 -21.01 -2.27
CA GLU A 67 6.88 -21.49 -2.70
C GLU A 67 6.02 -20.37 -3.30
N PHE A 68 6.46 -19.11 -3.32
CA PHE A 68 5.66 -18.00 -3.86
C PHE A 68 5.58 -18.09 -5.39
N PRO A 69 4.38 -17.92 -5.99
CA PRO A 69 3.07 -17.78 -5.37
C PRO A 69 2.57 -19.11 -4.77
N CYS A 70 2.07 -19.08 -3.53
CA CYS A 70 1.54 -20.26 -2.84
C CYS A 70 0.08 -20.07 -2.42
N SER A 71 -0.59 -21.15 -2.04
CA SER A 71 -2.01 -21.15 -1.64
C SER A 71 -2.34 -20.18 -0.51
N LYS A 72 -1.40 -19.92 0.41
CA LYS A 72 -1.59 -18.95 1.51
C LYS A 72 -1.74 -17.51 1.03
N PHE A 73 -1.34 -17.23 -0.22
CA PHE A 73 -1.39 -15.91 -0.83
C PHE A 73 -2.52 -15.78 -1.87
N GLU A 74 -3.25 -16.84 -2.20
CA GLU A 74 -4.30 -16.81 -3.24
C GLU A 74 -5.39 -15.77 -2.96
N GLU A 75 -5.82 -15.62 -1.70
CA GLU A 75 -6.83 -14.64 -1.31
C GLU A 75 -6.33 -13.18 -1.32
N TYR A 76 -5.01 -12.99 -1.31
CA TYR A 76 -4.36 -11.68 -1.22
C TYR A 76 -3.70 -11.25 -2.54
N ALA A 77 -3.58 -12.16 -3.51
CA ALA A 77 -2.96 -11.91 -4.79
C ALA A 77 -3.95 -11.20 -5.73
N ASP A 78 -3.62 -9.96 -6.10
CA ASP A 78 -4.16 -9.32 -7.30
C ASP A 78 -3.22 -9.57 -8.50
N PRO A 79 -3.68 -9.34 -9.76
CA PRO A 79 -2.80 -9.45 -10.93
C PRO A 79 -1.50 -8.64 -10.79
N ASP A 80 -1.57 -7.46 -10.18
CA ASP A 80 -0.43 -6.56 -9.95
C ASP A 80 0.61 -7.17 -9.02
N THR A 81 0.19 -7.98 -8.06
CA THR A 81 1.07 -8.72 -7.15
C THR A 81 1.97 -9.67 -7.91
N MET A 82 1.45 -10.34 -8.93
CA MET A 82 2.23 -11.26 -9.73
C MET A 82 3.28 -10.54 -10.59
N ASP A 83 2.95 -9.36 -11.12
CA ASP A 83 3.93 -8.57 -11.88
C ASP A 83 5.00 -7.97 -10.99
N ARG A 84 4.62 -7.50 -9.79
CA ARG A 84 5.56 -7.09 -8.74
C ARG A 84 6.48 -8.25 -8.33
N TYR A 85 5.95 -9.46 -8.17
CA TYR A 85 6.75 -10.64 -7.84
C TYR A 85 7.73 -11.01 -8.96
N LYS A 86 7.30 -11.01 -10.23
CA LYS A 86 8.19 -11.23 -11.37
C LYS A 86 9.34 -10.23 -11.37
N ARG A 87 9.04 -8.94 -11.15
CA ARG A 87 10.06 -7.88 -11.07
C ARG A 87 11.01 -8.12 -9.90
N PHE A 88 10.50 -8.46 -8.72
CA PHE A 88 11.31 -8.82 -7.55
C PHE A 88 12.28 -9.98 -7.86
N LYS A 89 11.80 -11.03 -8.53
CA LYS A 89 12.63 -12.19 -8.90
C LYS A 89 13.72 -11.84 -9.90
N GLU A 90 13.46 -10.90 -10.80
CA GLU A 90 14.42 -10.43 -11.81
C GLU A 90 15.56 -9.62 -11.17
N ILE A 91 15.23 -8.69 -10.27
CA ILE A 91 16.20 -7.70 -9.78
C ILE A 91 16.80 -8.03 -8.40
N GLY A 92 16.18 -8.95 -7.66
CA GLY A 92 16.57 -9.32 -6.31
C GLY A 92 16.17 -8.28 -5.25
N PHE A 93 16.41 -8.64 -3.99
CA PHE A 93 15.87 -7.90 -2.84
C PHE A 93 16.35 -6.44 -2.76
N GLU A 94 17.66 -6.19 -2.85
CA GLU A 94 18.20 -4.84 -2.61
C GLU A 94 17.70 -3.84 -3.65
N LYS A 95 17.76 -4.20 -4.95
CA LYS A 95 17.24 -3.35 -6.03
C LYS A 95 15.73 -3.17 -5.94
N TRP A 96 15.00 -4.20 -5.50
CA TRP A 96 13.56 -4.09 -5.27
C TRP A 96 13.24 -3.03 -4.21
N VAL A 97 13.96 -3.05 -3.09
CA VAL A 97 13.79 -2.05 -2.03
C VAL A 97 14.13 -0.66 -2.54
N GLU A 98 15.24 -0.49 -3.27
CA GLU A 98 15.60 0.79 -3.90
C GLU A 98 14.49 1.31 -4.82
N GLU A 99 13.93 0.46 -5.68
CA GLU A 99 12.81 0.82 -6.56
C GLU A 99 11.56 1.22 -5.78
N GLN A 100 11.20 0.50 -4.70
CA GLN A 100 10.02 0.84 -3.91
C GLN A 100 10.21 2.15 -3.12
N VAL A 101 11.43 2.40 -2.60
CA VAL A 101 11.76 3.66 -1.93
C VAL A 101 11.68 4.83 -2.91
N GLN A 102 12.18 4.66 -4.13
CA GLN A 102 12.10 5.70 -5.14
C GLN A 102 10.65 5.99 -5.53
N LYS A 103 9.86 4.94 -5.80
CA LYS A 103 8.41 5.05 -6.06
C LYS A 103 7.67 5.80 -4.94
N ALA A 104 7.95 5.46 -3.69
CA ALA A 104 7.34 6.13 -2.55
C ALA A 104 7.70 7.62 -2.48
N ARG A 105 8.97 7.98 -2.74
CA ARG A 105 9.43 9.38 -2.79
C ARG A 105 8.78 10.18 -3.91
N GLU A 106 8.51 9.53 -5.04
CA GLU A 106 7.87 10.16 -6.20
C GLU A 106 6.35 10.26 -6.06
N GLY A 107 5.74 9.66 -5.03
CA GLY A 107 4.28 9.63 -4.89
C GLY A 107 3.62 8.64 -5.85
N TYR A 108 4.29 7.54 -6.17
CA TYR A 108 3.72 6.46 -6.97
C TYR A 108 2.52 5.83 -6.26
N GLU A 109 1.36 5.85 -6.93
CA GLU A 109 0.13 5.22 -6.46
C GLU A 109 -0.02 3.86 -7.14
N ILE A 110 -0.10 2.79 -6.33
CA ILE A 110 0.00 1.41 -6.81
C ILE A 110 -1.25 0.94 -7.55
N HIS A 111 -2.43 1.44 -7.20
CA HIS A 111 -3.69 1.07 -7.84
C HIS A 111 -3.89 1.77 -9.19
N LEU A 112 -3.28 2.94 -9.36
CA LEU A 112 -3.25 3.70 -10.61
C LEU A 112 -2.02 3.39 -11.46
N GLN A 113 -1.07 2.65 -10.90
CA GLN A 113 0.22 2.28 -11.50
C GLN A 113 1.01 3.46 -12.09
N LYS A 114 0.88 4.65 -11.48
CA LYS A 114 1.50 5.88 -11.96
C LYS A 114 1.90 6.76 -10.79
N VAL A 115 2.85 7.66 -11.04
CA VAL A 115 3.08 8.80 -10.15
C VAL A 115 1.81 9.64 -10.12
N ALA A 116 1.13 9.63 -8.98
CA ALA A 116 0.09 10.58 -8.70
C ALA A 116 0.79 11.80 -8.11
N ALA A 117 0.58 12.97 -8.71
CA ALA A 117 0.98 14.22 -8.08
C ALA A 117 0.06 14.49 -6.86
N LEU A 118 0.17 13.65 -5.83
CA LEU A 118 -0.30 13.95 -4.49
C LEU A 118 0.74 14.92 -3.93
N LYS A 119 0.72 16.16 -4.44
CA LYS A 119 1.66 17.16 -3.95
C LYS A 119 1.40 17.39 -2.46
N THR A 120 2.50 17.34 -1.73
CA THR A 120 2.68 17.76 -0.35
C THR A 120 2.07 19.13 -0.08
#